data_AF-A0A7V2AP61-F1
#
_entry.id   AF-A0A7V2AP61-F1
#
_cell.length_a   1.000
_cell.length_b   1.000
_cell.length_c   1.000
_cell.angle_alpha   90.00
_cell.angle_beta   90.00
_cell.angle_gamma   90.00
#
_symmetry.space_group_name_H-M   'P 1'
#
loop_
_entity.id
_entity.type
_entity.pdbx_description
1 polymer ?
#
loop_
_entity_poly.entity_id
_entity_poly.type
_entity_poly.pdbx_seq_one_letter_code
_entity_poly.pdbx_strand_id
1 'polypeptide(L)'
;MKATGIVRRIDDLGRVVIPKEIRRTLRIREGDPLEIFTDKEGEVILKKYSPIGELGDFASQYADSLHKTSGHITCIADRDTIIAVSGASKKEFLEKPLSADLERIIEEKTTLVVKSPDEKTISITAEDNNEGRYS
;
A
#
# COMPACT_ATOMS: atom_id res chain seq x y z
N MET A 1 1.28 -2.58 24.03
CA MET A 1 0.30 -1.60 23.49
C MET A 1 0.68 -0.21 23.97
N LYS A 2 0.46 0.84 23.17
CA LYS A 2 0.75 2.22 23.54
C LYS A 2 -0.58 2.95 23.72
N ALA A 3 -0.90 3.36 24.94
CA ALA A 3 -2.13 4.09 25.21
C ALA A 3 -2.04 5.50 24.60
N THR A 4 -2.97 5.84 23.71
CA THR A 4 -3.06 7.20 23.13
C THR A 4 -3.76 8.17 24.06
N GLY A 5 -4.49 7.68 25.08
CA GLY A 5 -5.26 8.51 26.03
C GLY A 5 -6.48 9.19 25.42
N ILE A 6 -6.82 8.89 24.16
CA ILE A 6 -7.93 9.54 23.45
C ILE A 6 -9.23 8.78 23.74
N VAL A 7 -10.23 9.50 24.28
CA VAL A 7 -11.56 8.95 24.56
C VAL A 7 -12.56 9.45 23.53
N ARG A 8 -13.36 8.54 22.95
CA ARG A 8 -14.47 8.88 22.05
C ARG A 8 -15.75 8.17 22.44
N ARG A 9 -16.86 8.87 22.24
CA ARG A 9 -18.20 8.33 22.43
C ARG A 9 -18.62 7.59 21.16
N ILE A 10 -19.40 6.54 21.37
CA ILE A 10 -20.12 5.81 20.32
C ILE A 10 -21.37 6.62 19.97
N ASP A 11 -21.75 6.62 18.70
CA ASP A 11 -23.03 7.21 18.27
C ASP A 11 -24.21 6.24 18.43
N ASP A 12 -25.41 6.70 18.06
CA ASP A 12 -26.65 5.91 18.22
C ASP A 12 -26.70 4.64 17.35
N LEU A 13 -25.77 4.49 16.39
CA LEU A 13 -25.67 3.35 15.49
C LEU A 13 -24.50 2.40 15.83
N GLY A 14 -23.74 2.68 16.90
CA GLY A 14 -22.60 1.86 17.26
C GLY A 14 -21.27 2.24 16.58
N ARG A 15 -21.21 3.37 15.87
CA ARG A 15 -19.98 3.81 15.18
C ARG A 15 -19.07 4.57 16.12
N VAL A 16 -17.76 4.38 15.95
CA VAL A 16 -16.71 5.16 16.63
C VAL A 16 -15.89 5.93 15.62
N VAL A 17 -15.62 7.20 15.90
CA VAL A 17 -14.79 8.03 15.02
C VAL A 17 -13.32 7.84 15.35
N ILE A 18 -12.54 7.39 14.36
CA ILE A 18 -11.07 7.32 14.48
C ILE A 18 -10.49 8.74 14.31
N PRO A 19 -9.76 9.25 15.32
CA PRO A 19 -9.12 10.56 15.26
C PRO A 19 -8.24 10.74 14.02
N LYS A 20 -8.23 11.97 13.47
CA LYS A 20 -7.46 12.31 12.25
C LYS A 20 -5.96 12.00 12.40
N GLU A 21 -5.42 12.16 13.59
CA GLU A 21 -4.02 11.85 13.89
C GLU A 21 -3.71 10.35 13.69
N ILE A 22 -4.51 9.47 14.29
CA ILE A 22 -4.38 8.02 14.12
C ILE A 22 -4.54 7.63 12.65
N ARG A 23 -5.54 8.20 11.97
CA ARG A 23 -5.76 7.94 10.53
C ARG A 23 -4.56 8.35 9.68
N ARG A 24 -3.95 9.51 9.94
CA ARG A 24 -2.75 9.98 9.22
C ARG A 24 -1.56 9.06 9.46
N THR A 25 -1.29 8.73 10.73
CA THR A 25 -0.15 7.87 11.09
C THR A 25 -0.28 6.47 10.50
N LEU A 26 -1.48 5.90 10.51
CA LEU A 26 -1.75 4.57 9.96
C LEU A 26 -2.13 4.59 8.47
N ARG A 27 -2.08 5.75 7.80
CA ARG A 27 -2.49 5.92 6.39
C ARG A 27 -3.87 5.30 6.09
N ILE A 28 -4.85 5.53 6.96
CA ILE A 28 -6.24 5.09 6.79
C ILE A 28 -7.00 6.18 6.06
N ARG A 29 -7.39 5.89 4.81
CA ARG A 29 -8.15 6.78 3.94
C ARG A 29 -9.65 6.52 4.08
N GLU A 30 -10.47 7.41 3.54
CA GLU A 30 -11.91 7.18 3.50
C GLU A 30 -12.23 5.97 2.61
N GLY A 31 -13.11 5.09 3.08
CA GLY A 31 -13.45 3.85 2.39
C GLY A 31 -12.43 2.71 2.52
N ASP A 32 -11.32 2.90 3.23
CA ASP A 32 -10.39 1.81 3.51
C ASP A 32 -11.05 0.75 4.43
N PRO A 33 -10.97 -0.54 4.08
CA PRO A 33 -11.53 -1.59 4.91
C PRO A 33 -10.65 -1.82 6.15
N LEU A 34 -11.30 -1.97 7.31
CA LEU A 34 -10.66 -2.33 8.56
C LEU A 34 -11.25 -3.65 9.07
N GLU A 35 -10.38 -4.52 9.55
CA GLU A 35 -10.76 -5.76 10.20
C GLU A 35 -10.89 -5.53 11.71
N ILE A 36 -11.92 -6.11 12.30
CA ILE A 36 -12.26 -5.96 13.72
C ILE A 36 -12.02 -7.29 14.43
N PHE A 37 -11.13 -7.27 15.41
CA PHE A 37 -10.87 -8.40 16.30
C PHE A 37 -11.35 -8.07 17.71
N THR A 38 -11.78 -9.09 18.43
CA THR A 38 -12.10 -9.01 19.86
C THR A 38 -11.13 -9.87 20.65
N ASP A 39 -10.47 -9.31 21.64
CA ASP A 39 -9.64 -10.07 22.57
C ASP A 39 -10.47 -10.67 23.72
N LYS A 40 -9.92 -11.64 24.44
CA LYS A 40 -10.55 -12.33 25.58
C LYS A 40 -10.90 -11.38 26.72
N GLU A 41 -10.19 -10.26 26.83
CA GLU A 41 -10.43 -9.23 27.85
C GLU A 41 -11.48 -8.19 27.42
N GLY A 42 -12.12 -8.39 26.26
CA GLY A 42 -13.15 -7.49 25.73
C GLY A 42 -12.59 -6.27 24.97
N GLU A 43 -11.29 -6.27 24.67
CA GLU A 43 -10.67 -5.23 23.85
C GLU A 43 -11.09 -5.38 22.38
N VAL A 44 -11.30 -4.25 21.71
CA VAL A 44 -11.56 -4.18 20.27
C VAL A 44 -10.30 -3.71 19.56
N ILE A 45 -9.75 -4.55 18.69
CA ILE A 45 -8.53 -4.27 17.93
C ILE A 45 -8.92 -4.05 16.47
N LEU A 46 -8.53 -2.89 15.93
CA LEU A 46 -8.72 -2.55 14.52
C LEU A 46 -7.40 -2.73 13.77
N LYS A 47 -7.42 -3.48 12.66
CA LYS A 47 -6.28 -3.61 11.74
C LYS A 47 -6.67 -3.20 10.32
N LYS A 48 -5.72 -2.69 9.54
CA LYS A 48 -5.95 -2.47 8.11
C LYS A 48 -6.19 -3.82 7.44
N TYR A 49 -7.29 -3.93 6.72
CA TYR A 49 -7.54 -5.10 5.90
C TYR A 49 -6.84 -4.92 4.56
N SER A 50 -5.81 -5.72 4.29
CA SER A 50 -5.18 -5.79 2.97
C SER A 50 -5.42 -7.19 2.41
N PRO A 51 -6.46 -7.39 1.56
CA PRO A 51 -6.68 -8.69 0.93
C PRO A 51 -5.50 -9.11 0.05
N ILE A 52 -4.68 -8.14 -0.37
CA ILE A 52 -3.51 -8.36 -1.23
C ILE A 52 -2.28 -8.73 -0.39
N GLY A 53 -2.17 -8.26 0.86
CA GLY A 53 -1.08 -8.65 1.77
C GLY A 53 -1.09 -10.16 2.09
N GLU A 54 -2.28 -10.76 2.23
CA GLU A 54 -2.45 -12.21 2.38
C GLU A 54 -2.24 -12.98 1.06
N LEU A 55 -2.26 -12.27 -0.08
CA LEU A 55 -1.96 -12.81 -1.41
C LEU A 55 -0.47 -12.73 -1.77
N GLY A 56 0.44 -12.48 -0.81
CA GLY A 56 1.88 -12.31 -1.09
C GLY A 56 2.49 -13.43 -1.94
N ASP A 57 2.11 -14.69 -1.68
CA ASP A 57 2.56 -15.83 -2.48
C ASP A 57 2.01 -15.80 -3.91
N PHE A 58 0.73 -15.46 -4.06
CA PHE A 58 0.08 -15.34 -5.37
C PHE A 58 0.65 -14.16 -6.17
N ALA A 59 0.85 -13.01 -5.52
CA ALA A 59 1.48 -11.83 -6.10
C ALA A 59 2.91 -12.14 -6.55
N SER A 60 3.67 -12.88 -5.74
CA SER A 60 5.02 -13.32 -6.10
C SER A 60 5.01 -14.21 -7.35
N GLN A 61 4.11 -15.19 -7.43
CA GLN A 61 3.97 -16.06 -8.60
C GLN A 61 3.57 -15.30 -9.86
N TYR A 62 2.69 -14.30 -9.74
CA TYR A 62 2.31 -13.42 -10.84
C TYR A 62 3.48 -12.54 -11.31
N ALA A 63 4.19 -11.91 -10.37
CA ALA A 63 5.36 -11.09 -10.68
C ALA A 63 6.42 -11.93 -11.41
N ASP A 64 6.67 -13.15 -10.96
CA ASP A 64 7.62 -14.07 -11.60
C ASP A 64 7.16 -14.48 -13.01
N SER A 65 5.87 -14.74 -13.21
CA SER A 65 5.32 -15.11 -14.52
C SER A 65 5.43 -13.96 -15.53
N LEU A 66 5.13 -12.73 -15.08
CA LEU A 66 5.25 -11.53 -15.91
C LEU A 66 6.69 -11.20 -16.23
N HIS A 67 7.60 -11.30 -15.26
CA HIS A 67 9.04 -11.09 -15.49
C HIS A 67 9.60 -12.12 -16.49
N LYS A 68 9.27 -13.41 -16.33
CA LYS A 68 9.71 -14.47 -17.27
C LYS A 68 9.21 -14.25 -18.70
N THR A 69 8.01 -13.69 -18.86
CA THR A 69 7.39 -13.49 -20.18
C THR A 69 7.84 -12.19 -20.84
N SER A 70 7.91 -11.10 -20.08
CA SER A 70 8.23 -9.76 -20.59
C SER A 70 9.73 -9.43 -20.58
N GLY A 71 10.51 -10.08 -19.71
CA GLY A 71 11.90 -9.73 -19.43
C GLY A 71 12.08 -8.47 -18.58
N HIS A 72 11.00 -7.74 -18.26
CA HIS A 72 11.05 -6.49 -17.49
C HIS A 72 10.95 -6.73 -15.98
N ILE A 73 11.45 -5.77 -15.20
CA ILE A 73 11.23 -5.74 -13.75
C ILE A 73 9.72 -5.63 -13.52
N THR A 74 9.17 -6.51 -12.68
CA THR A 74 7.75 -6.51 -12.34
C THR A 74 7.60 -6.33 -10.83
N CYS A 75 6.83 -5.30 -10.45
CA CYS A 75 6.44 -5.05 -9.08
C CYS A 75 4.91 -5.10 -8.95
N ILE A 76 4.42 -5.70 -7.88
CA ILE A 76 3.01 -5.66 -7.50
C ILE A 76 2.92 -4.92 -6.17
N ALA A 77 1.97 -3.99 -6.09
CA ALA A 77 1.76 -3.13 -4.94
C ALA A 77 0.33 -3.27 -4.41
N ASP A 78 0.15 -2.98 -3.13
CA ASP A 78 -1.16 -2.58 -2.62
C ASP A 78 -1.29 -1.04 -2.67
N ARG A 79 -2.05 -0.42 -1.74
CA ARG A 79 -2.21 1.04 -1.70
C ARG A 79 -1.09 1.78 -0.97
N ASP A 80 -0.20 1.06 -0.29
CA ASP A 80 0.79 1.67 0.59
C ASP A 80 2.21 1.20 0.27
N THR A 81 2.40 -0.07 -0.08
CA THR A 81 3.74 -0.64 -0.30
C THR A 81 3.80 -1.62 -1.47
N ILE A 82 5.02 -1.89 -1.94
CA ILE A 82 5.28 -3.00 -2.86
C ILE A 82 5.23 -4.31 -2.09
N ILE A 83 4.41 -5.25 -2.54
CA ILE A 83 4.20 -6.54 -1.89
C ILE A 83 4.91 -7.70 -2.59
N ALA A 84 5.26 -7.56 -3.88
CA ALA A 84 6.00 -8.56 -4.64
C ALA A 84 6.87 -7.92 -5.71
N VAL A 85 8.02 -8.54 -5.98
CA VAL A 85 9.05 -8.03 -6.89
C VAL A 85 9.68 -9.22 -7.62
N SER A 86 9.83 -9.10 -8.94
CA SER A 86 10.60 -10.03 -9.78
C SER A 86 11.43 -9.28 -10.81
N GLY A 87 12.61 -9.82 -11.14
CA GLY A 87 13.57 -9.19 -12.05
C GLY A 87 14.46 -8.09 -11.45
N ALA A 88 14.27 -7.75 -10.17
CA ALA A 88 15.08 -6.75 -9.46
C ALA A 88 15.39 -7.16 -8.01
N SER A 89 16.27 -6.40 -7.35
CA SER A 89 16.63 -6.61 -5.95
C SER A 89 15.42 -6.40 -5.04
N LYS A 90 15.03 -7.44 -4.28
CA LYS A 90 13.96 -7.32 -3.28
C LYS A 90 14.26 -6.23 -2.24
N LYS A 91 15.54 -6.02 -1.89
CA LYS A 91 15.94 -4.98 -0.93
C LYS A 91 15.63 -3.56 -1.42
N GLU A 92 15.58 -3.36 -2.73
CA GLU A 92 15.33 -2.06 -3.35
C GLU A 92 13.84 -1.71 -3.34
N PHE A 93 12.95 -2.70 -3.50
CA PHE A 93 11.52 -2.44 -3.73
C PHE A 93 10.58 -3.05 -2.68
N LEU A 94 10.84 -4.26 -2.19
CA LEU A 94 9.91 -4.99 -1.34
C LEU A 94 9.66 -4.24 -0.02
N GLU A 95 8.40 -4.16 0.39
CA GLU A 95 7.91 -3.41 1.57
C GLU A 95 8.23 -1.90 1.55
N LYS A 96 8.77 -1.37 0.44
CA LYS A 96 8.99 0.07 0.30
C LYS A 96 7.67 0.80 0.09
N PRO A 97 7.51 1.97 0.73
CA PRO A 97 6.32 2.80 0.53
C PRO A 97 6.26 3.33 -0.90
N LEU A 98 5.05 3.42 -1.45
CA LEU A 98 4.82 3.99 -2.77
C LEU A 98 5.09 5.50 -2.79
N SER A 99 5.47 6.00 -3.96
CA SER A 99 5.57 7.44 -4.20
C SER A 99 4.18 8.08 -4.24
N ALA A 100 4.12 9.41 -4.01
CA ALA A 100 2.86 10.16 -4.11
C ALA A 100 2.26 10.13 -5.54
N ASP A 101 3.10 10.07 -6.57
CA ASP A 101 2.64 9.99 -7.96
C ASP A 101 1.97 8.63 -8.24
N LEU A 102 2.54 7.54 -7.75
CA LEU A 102 1.99 6.20 -7.91
C LEU A 102 0.72 6.00 -7.08
N GLU A 103 0.68 6.52 -5.84
CA GLU A 103 -0.53 6.51 -5.02
C GLU A 103 -1.70 7.21 -5.74
N ARG A 104 -1.45 8.37 -6.37
CA ARG A 104 -2.48 9.10 -7.13
C ARG A 104 -3.00 8.29 -8.31
N ILE A 105 -2.15 7.62 -9.08
CA ILE A 105 -2.55 6.79 -10.23
C ILE A 105 -3.46 5.64 -9.77
N ILE A 106 -3.11 4.98 -8.66
CA ILE A 106 -3.93 3.92 -8.06
C ILE A 106 -5.29 4.46 -7.61
N GLU A 107 -5.32 5.64 -6.99
CA GLU A 107 -6.54 6.30 -6.53
C GLU A 107 -7.47 6.69 -7.68
N GLU A 108 -6.90 7.26 -8.76
CA GLU A 108 -7.62 7.63 -9.98
C GLU A 108 -8.04 6.40 -10.81
N LYS A 109 -7.51 5.20 -10.49
CA LYS A 109 -7.72 3.95 -11.23
C LYS A 109 -7.36 4.08 -12.71
N THR A 110 -6.32 4.85 -13.01
CA THR A 110 -5.82 5.09 -14.36
C THR A 110 -4.63 4.20 -14.67
N THR A 111 -4.42 3.89 -15.94
CA THR A 111 -3.22 3.19 -16.41
C THR A 111 -2.26 4.21 -17.02
N LEU A 112 -1.04 4.27 -16.50
CA LEU A 112 0.04 5.08 -17.06
C LEU A 112 1.00 4.16 -17.84
N VAL A 113 1.33 4.55 -19.06
CA VAL A 113 2.36 3.91 -19.88
C VAL A 113 3.33 4.99 -20.32
N VAL A 114 4.58 4.87 -19.89
CA VAL A 114 5.67 5.77 -20.30
C VAL A 114 6.48 5.05 -21.38
N LYS A 115 6.49 5.59 -22.60
CA LYS A 115 7.09 4.92 -23.78
C LYS A 115 8.52 5.36 -24.07
N SER A 116 8.91 6.54 -23.58
CA SER A 116 10.26 7.06 -23.77
C SER A 116 10.73 7.84 -22.54
N PRO A 117 12.05 8.00 -22.36
CA PRO A 117 12.63 8.83 -21.30
C PRO A 117 12.24 10.30 -21.38
N ASP A 118 11.85 10.79 -22.58
CA ASP A 118 11.41 12.16 -22.83
C ASP A 118 9.98 12.42 -22.32
N GLU A 119 9.19 11.36 -22.12
CA GLU A 119 7.90 11.45 -21.44
C GLU A 119 8.10 11.59 -19.93
N LYS A 120 7.14 12.22 -19.26
CA LYS A 120 7.23 12.47 -17.82
C LYS A 120 7.26 11.15 -17.04
N THR A 121 8.45 10.76 -16.58
CA THR A 121 8.66 9.63 -15.68
C THR A 121 8.08 9.93 -14.31
N ILE A 122 7.76 8.86 -13.57
CA ILE A 122 7.28 8.93 -12.19
C ILE A 122 8.20 8.12 -11.29
N SER A 123 8.37 8.57 -10.04
CA SER A 123 8.96 7.75 -8.99
C SER A 123 8.03 6.58 -8.65
N ILE A 124 8.58 5.40 -8.37
CA ILE A 124 7.78 4.23 -7.97
C ILE A 124 7.73 4.13 -6.45
N THR A 125 8.88 4.23 -5.79
CA THR A 125 8.99 4.25 -4.33
C THR A 125 9.12 5.68 -3.80
N ALA A 126 8.74 5.92 -2.55
CA ALA A 126 8.91 7.23 -1.92
C ALA A 126 10.38 7.64 -1.73
N GLU A 127 11.30 6.68 -1.80
CA GLU A 127 12.75 6.89 -1.70
C GLU A 127 13.42 7.13 -3.08
N ASP A 128 12.67 7.01 -4.18
CA ASP A 128 13.21 7.24 -5.53
C ASP A 128 13.42 8.73 -5.79
N ASN A 129 14.67 9.12 -6.02
CA ASN A 129 15.08 10.50 -6.30
C ASN A 129 14.78 10.98 -7.74
N ASN A 130 13.81 10.39 -8.44
CA ASN A 130 13.35 10.84 -9.77
C ASN A 130 14.45 10.87 -10.87
N GLU A 131 15.56 10.14 -10.69
CA GLU A 131 16.71 10.15 -11.62
C GLU A 131 16.55 9.21 -12.84
N GLY A 132 15.35 9.07 -13.42
CA GLY A 132 15.17 8.30 -14.66
C GLY A 132 15.68 6.85 -14.60
N ARG A 133 15.63 6.24 -13.40
CA ARG A 133 16.28 4.95 -13.12
C ARG A 133 15.72 3.76 -13.93
N TYR A 134 14.54 3.95 -14.50
CA TYR A 134 13.71 2.90 -15.11
C TYR A 134 13.26 3.26 -16.55
N SER A 135 13.85 4.30 -17.14
CA SER A 135 13.61 4.73 -18.52
C SER A 135 14.58 4.13 -19.53
#